data_AF-A0A2P5LLU4-F1
#
_entry.id   AF-A0A2P5LLU4-F1
#
_cell.length_a   1.000
_cell.length_b   1.000
_cell.length_c   1.000
_cell.angle_alpha   90.00
_cell.angle_beta   90.00
_cell.angle_gamma   90.00
#
_symmetry.space_group_name_H-M   'P 1'
#
loop_
_entity.id
_entity.type
_entity.pdbx_description
1 polymer ?
#
loop_
_entity_poly.entity_id
_entity_poly.type
_entity_poly.pdbx_seq_one_letter_code
_entity_poly.pdbx_strand_id
1 'polypeptide(L)'
;MAFDFYPLFSVHGNADDHGLIDMVSSWLAFFEGMAGGNGGDFWLVILPGLLALKNIHPVLVHFPIAFFSAFFVLDTAGVIARKPAWRSNAGLMLYAGTITALPTVLAGWYAANTVGHSAEVHIIMERHEYLAFSVFFLAFILTAWRIWAGNTLRGVANGFFMALSALLITVLTFTADLGGYMVYRFGVAVQAEGVSESGHHHDHGDGPEQEDHDHMH
;
A
#
# COMPACT_ATOMS: atom_id res chain seq x y z
N MET A 1 23.33 22.78 11.34
CA MET A 1 22.99 23.49 10.09
C MET A 1 21.68 22.91 9.61
N ALA A 2 20.62 23.71 9.60
CA ALA A 2 19.32 23.31 9.10
C ALA A 2 19.34 23.35 7.57
N PHE A 3 18.90 22.28 6.92
CA PHE A 3 18.67 22.24 5.48
C PHE A 3 17.20 22.55 5.22
N ASP A 4 16.91 23.83 4.98
CA ASP A 4 15.61 24.26 4.44
C ASP A 4 15.64 24.08 2.91
N PHE A 5 15.25 22.89 2.45
CA PHE A 5 14.89 22.66 1.06
C PHE A 5 13.51 22.02 0.99
N TYR A 6 12.49 22.83 1.25
CA TYR A 6 11.14 22.56 0.79
C TYR A 6 10.90 23.41 -0.46
N PRO A 7 10.64 22.84 -1.65
CA PRO A 7 10.07 23.62 -2.73
C PRO A 7 8.64 23.96 -2.34
N LEU A 8 8.48 25.12 -1.70
CA LEU A 8 7.19 25.68 -1.33
C LEU A 8 6.54 26.18 -2.62
N PHE A 9 5.66 25.36 -3.21
CA PHE A 9 4.82 25.78 -4.33
C PHE A 9 3.84 26.86 -3.85
N SER A 10 4.29 28.11 -3.78
CA SER A 10 3.43 29.28 -3.59
C SER A 10 3.01 29.78 -4.96
N VAL A 11 1.89 29.26 -5.47
CA VAL A 11 1.22 29.87 -6.62
C VAL A 11 0.44 31.08 -6.10
N HIS A 12 1.04 32.26 -6.16
CA HIS A 12 0.29 33.51 -6.09
C HIS A 12 -0.34 33.75 -7.47
N GLY A 13 -1.66 33.63 -7.55
CA GLY A 13 -2.41 34.04 -8.73
C GLY A 13 -2.48 35.57 -8.79
N ASN A 14 -1.44 36.21 -9.35
CA ASN A 14 -1.54 37.60 -9.78
C ASN A 14 -1.82 37.65 -11.28
N ALA A 15 -2.84 38.40 -11.66
CA ALA A 15 -3.41 38.47 -12.99
C ALA A 15 -2.59 39.37 -13.92
N ASP A 16 -1.32 39.03 -14.14
CA ASP A 16 -0.46 39.70 -15.11
C ASP A 16 0.08 38.64 -16.09
N ASP A 17 0.31 39.04 -17.34
CA ASP A 17 0.61 38.25 -18.56
C ASP A 17 1.90 37.37 -18.50
N HIS A 18 2.41 37.10 -17.30
CA HIS A 18 3.64 36.37 -17.00
C HIS A 18 3.40 34.97 -16.40
N GLY A 19 2.16 34.59 -16.05
CA GLY A 19 1.89 33.31 -15.39
C GLY A 19 2.34 32.06 -16.17
N LEU A 20 2.25 32.08 -17.50
CA LEU A 20 2.78 30.99 -18.35
C LEU A 20 4.32 30.98 -18.40
N ILE A 21 4.95 32.16 -18.42
CA ILE A 21 6.41 32.28 -18.46
C ILE A 21 7.00 31.84 -17.12
N ASP A 22 6.38 32.18 -16.00
CA ASP A 22 6.81 31.77 -14.67
C ASP A 22 6.60 30.26 -14.44
N MET A 23 5.48 29.72 -14.96
CA MET A 23 5.26 28.28 -14.99
C MET A 23 6.34 27.58 -15.81
N VAL A 24 6.60 28.03 -17.04
CA VAL A 24 7.63 27.44 -17.92
C VAL A 24 9.02 27.59 -17.31
N SER A 25 9.34 28.74 -16.70
CA SER A 25 10.61 28.96 -16.00
C SER A 25 10.78 28.02 -14.82
N SER A 26 9.70 27.76 -14.07
CA SER A 26 9.70 26.81 -12.95
C SER A 26 9.91 25.37 -13.44
N TRP A 27 9.24 24.99 -14.53
CA TRP A 27 9.47 23.69 -15.18
C TRP A 27 10.90 23.57 -15.70
N LEU A 28 11.41 24.58 -16.40
CA LEU A 28 12.77 24.58 -16.95
C LEU A 28 13.82 24.50 -15.85
N ALA A 29 13.69 25.29 -14.78
CA ALA A 29 14.58 25.23 -13.62
C ALA A 29 14.55 23.85 -12.95
N PHE A 30 13.37 23.22 -12.87
CA PHE A 30 13.22 21.84 -12.41
C PHE A 30 13.97 20.84 -13.32
N PHE A 31 13.81 20.93 -14.64
CA PHE A 31 14.51 20.06 -15.61
C PHE A 31 16.02 20.31 -15.68
N GLU A 32 16.47 21.56 -15.52
CA GLU A 32 17.89 21.92 -15.45
C GLU A 32 18.53 21.38 -14.17
N GLY A 33 17.83 21.47 -13.04
CA GLY A 33 18.23 20.83 -11.79
C GLY A 33 18.30 19.30 -11.91
N MET A 34 17.41 18.68 -12.68
CA MET A 34 17.46 17.25 -12.99
C MET A 34 18.67 16.84 -13.84
N ALA A 35 19.11 17.70 -14.77
CA ALA A 35 20.24 17.43 -15.65
C ALA A 35 21.61 17.69 -14.99
N GLY A 36 21.67 18.55 -13.98
CA GLY A 36 22.91 18.96 -13.31
C GLY A 36 23.28 18.18 -12.04
N GLY A 37 22.39 17.33 -11.51
CA GLY A 37 22.58 16.64 -10.24
C GLY A 37 23.47 15.39 -10.29
N ASN A 38 24.21 15.13 -9.20
CA ASN A 38 24.85 13.84 -8.96
C ASN A 38 23.74 12.78 -8.86
N GLY A 39 23.74 11.75 -9.71
CA GLY A 39 22.57 10.88 -9.92
C GLY A 39 21.98 10.18 -8.69
N GLY A 40 22.67 10.19 -7.54
CA GLY A 40 22.15 9.73 -6.25
C GLY A 40 21.18 10.72 -5.57
N ASP A 41 21.46 12.02 -5.62
CA ASP A 41 20.64 13.06 -4.98
C ASP A 41 19.33 13.29 -5.75
N PHE A 42 19.34 13.03 -7.06
CA PHE A 42 18.19 13.12 -7.95
C PHE A 42 17.01 12.23 -7.53
N TRP A 43 17.27 10.97 -7.18
CA TRP A 43 16.21 10.03 -6.79
C TRP A 43 15.58 10.40 -5.44
N LEU A 44 16.35 11.00 -4.52
CA LEU A 44 15.86 11.52 -3.24
C LEU A 44 14.86 12.67 -3.46
N VAL A 45 15.06 13.48 -4.49
CA VAL A 45 14.17 14.59 -4.84
C VAL A 45 12.89 14.10 -5.53
N ILE A 46 12.98 13.12 -6.42
CA ILE A 46 11.84 12.72 -7.28
C ILE A 46 11.00 11.60 -6.68
N LEU A 47 11.62 10.64 -5.99
CA LEU A 47 10.93 9.50 -5.38
C LEU A 47 11.20 9.40 -3.87
N PRO A 48 11.05 10.48 -3.09
CA PRO A 48 11.31 10.46 -1.65
C PRO A 48 10.47 9.40 -0.93
N GLY A 49 9.20 9.25 -1.35
CA GLY A 49 8.29 8.25 -0.78
C GLY A 49 8.75 6.81 -1.01
N LEU A 50 9.25 6.48 -2.21
CA LEU A 50 9.73 5.14 -2.53
C LEU A 50 11.00 4.80 -1.73
N LEU A 51 11.88 5.78 -1.54
CA LEU A 51 13.14 5.62 -0.81
C LEU A 51 12.93 5.58 0.71
N ALA A 52 11.85 6.17 1.22
CA ALA A 52 11.47 6.13 2.63
C ALA A 52 10.78 4.81 3.05
N LEU A 53 10.43 3.93 2.10
CA LEU A 53 9.72 2.69 2.40
C LEU A 53 10.58 1.73 3.22
N LYS A 54 10.02 1.23 4.33
CA LYS A 54 10.63 0.14 5.09
C LYS A 54 10.50 -1.22 4.38
N ASN A 55 9.58 -1.34 3.41
CA ASN A 55 9.42 -2.51 2.56
C ASN A 55 8.63 -2.16 1.29
N ILE A 56 8.84 -2.92 0.21
CA ILE A 56 8.25 -2.64 -1.10
C ILE A 56 6.80 -3.16 -1.26
N HIS A 57 6.34 -4.00 -0.34
CA HIS A 57 5.05 -4.69 -0.44
C HIS A 57 3.85 -3.72 -0.64
N PRO A 58 3.72 -2.58 0.09
CA PRO A 58 2.67 -1.59 -0.14
C PRO A 58 2.63 -1.00 -1.56
N VAL A 59 3.75 -0.96 -2.27
CA VAL A 59 3.75 -0.55 -3.69
C VAL A 59 3.17 -1.66 -4.55
N LEU A 60 3.63 -2.90 -4.31
CA LEU A 60 3.24 -4.05 -5.12
C LEU A 60 1.76 -4.42 -4.99
N VAL A 61 1.13 -4.25 -3.83
CA VAL A 61 -0.29 -4.64 -3.62
C VAL A 61 -1.28 -3.95 -4.54
N HIS A 62 -0.96 -2.76 -5.05
CA HIS A 62 -1.85 -2.01 -5.95
C HIS A 62 -2.14 -2.77 -7.26
N PHE A 63 -1.13 -3.48 -7.79
CA PHE A 63 -1.25 -4.20 -9.05
C PHE A 63 -2.26 -5.37 -8.99
N PRO A 64 -2.11 -6.39 -8.10
CA PRO A 64 -3.07 -7.47 -8.02
C PRO A 64 -4.46 -6.96 -7.60
N ILE A 65 -4.56 -5.96 -6.71
CA ILE A 65 -5.86 -5.38 -6.33
C ILE A 65 -6.57 -4.80 -7.55
N ALA A 66 -5.91 -3.95 -8.32
CA ALA A 66 -6.49 -3.32 -9.50
C ALA A 66 -6.82 -4.34 -10.60
N PHE A 67 -5.88 -5.25 -10.90
CA PHE A 67 -6.05 -6.23 -11.98
C PHE A 67 -7.15 -7.24 -11.69
N PHE A 68 -7.23 -7.80 -10.47
CA PHE A 68 -8.29 -8.74 -10.13
C PHE A 68 -9.66 -8.05 -10.09
N SER A 69 -9.75 -6.84 -9.54
CA SER A 69 -10.99 -6.06 -9.54
C SER A 69 -11.47 -5.76 -10.96
N ALA A 70 -10.56 -5.30 -11.84
CA ALA A 70 -10.86 -5.05 -13.25
C ALA A 70 -11.26 -6.34 -13.99
N PHE A 71 -10.55 -7.46 -13.75
CA PHE A 71 -10.92 -8.77 -14.27
C PHE A 71 -12.36 -9.13 -13.90
N PHE A 72 -12.73 -9.05 -12.63
CA PHE A 72 -14.05 -9.49 -12.18
C PHE A 72 -15.16 -8.64 -12.79
N VAL A 73 -14.98 -7.32 -12.84
CA VAL A 73 -15.94 -6.40 -13.46
C VAL A 73 -16.07 -6.67 -14.96
N LEU A 74 -14.95 -6.75 -15.69
CA LEU A 74 -14.96 -6.98 -17.14
C LEU A 74 -15.49 -8.37 -17.52
N ASP A 75 -15.15 -9.41 -16.76
CA ASP A 75 -15.62 -10.77 -17.06
C ASP A 75 -17.12 -10.89 -16.79
N THR A 76 -17.61 -10.34 -15.68
CA THR A 76 -19.04 -10.28 -15.35
C THR A 76 -19.81 -9.50 -16.41
N ALA A 77 -19.32 -8.31 -16.78
CA ALA A 77 -19.93 -7.51 -17.83
C ALA A 77 -19.91 -8.23 -19.19
N GLY A 78 -18.82 -8.93 -19.51
CA GLY A 78 -18.70 -9.73 -20.73
C GLY A 78 -19.66 -10.93 -20.79
N VAL A 79 -19.95 -11.55 -19.64
CA VAL A 79 -21.00 -12.59 -19.51
C VAL A 79 -22.38 -12.00 -19.77
N ILE A 80 -22.72 -10.91 -19.07
CA ILE A 80 -24.05 -10.28 -19.14
C ILE A 80 -24.32 -9.72 -20.54
N ALA A 81 -23.35 -8.98 -21.11
CA ALA A 81 -23.45 -8.39 -22.43
C ALA A 81 -23.24 -9.40 -23.57
N ARG A 82 -22.89 -10.66 -23.25
CA ARG A 82 -22.54 -11.71 -24.21
C ARG A 82 -21.47 -11.26 -25.22
N LYS A 83 -20.43 -10.57 -24.73
CA LYS A 83 -19.33 -10.02 -25.55
C LYS A 83 -18.04 -10.83 -25.32
N PRO A 84 -17.68 -11.77 -26.20
CA PRO A 84 -16.49 -12.61 -26.03
C PRO A 84 -15.19 -11.80 -25.94
N ALA A 85 -15.11 -10.65 -26.65
CA ALA A 85 -13.95 -9.76 -26.59
C ALA A 85 -13.69 -9.20 -25.19
N TRP A 86 -14.75 -8.83 -24.45
CA TRP A 86 -14.62 -8.32 -23.08
C TRP A 86 -14.11 -9.39 -22.14
N ARG A 87 -14.60 -10.62 -22.30
CA ARG A 87 -14.11 -11.77 -21.55
C ARG A 87 -12.65 -12.08 -21.88
N SER A 88 -12.24 -11.96 -23.15
CA SER A 88 -10.83 -12.12 -23.54
C SER A 88 -9.94 -11.09 -22.84
N ASN A 89 -10.35 -9.82 -22.82
CA ASN A 89 -9.63 -8.75 -22.14
C ASN A 89 -9.61 -8.97 -20.62
N ALA A 90 -10.70 -9.45 -20.03
CA ALA A 90 -10.75 -9.83 -18.62
C ALA A 90 -9.72 -10.92 -18.30
N GLY A 91 -9.54 -11.90 -19.20
CA GLY A 91 -8.49 -12.92 -19.08
C GLY A 91 -7.09 -12.30 -18.97
N LEU A 92 -6.77 -11.27 -19.76
CA LEU A 92 -5.50 -10.57 -19.66
C LEU A 92 -5.31 -9.92 -18.29
N MET A 93 -6.37 -9.32 -17.73
CA MET A 93 -6.34 -8.73 -16.39
C MET A 93 -6.12 -9.81 -15.32
N LEU A 94 -6.79 -10.96 -15.43
CA LEU A 94 -6.58 -12.09 -14.52
C LEU A 94 -5.11 -12.56 -14.55
N TYR A 95 -4.54 -12.70 -15.74
CA TYR A 95 -3.16 -13.16 -15.90
C TYR A 95 -2.15 -12.14 -15.34
N ALA A 96 -2.32 -10.86 -15.65
CA ALA A 96 -1.50 -9.79 -15.10
C ALA A 96 -1.60 -9.73 -13.56
N GLY A 97 -2.81 -9.89 -13.02
CA GLY A 97 -3.05 -9.98 -11.58
C GLY A 97 -2.33 -11.18 -10.96
N THR A 98 -2.41 -12.38 -11.55
CA THR A 98 -1.71 -13.57 -11.04
C THR A 98 -0.20 -13.40 -11.08
N ILE A 99 0.35 -12.85 -12.17
CA ILE A 99 1.79 -12.61 -12.32
C ILE A 99 2.29 -11.61 -11.27
N THR A 100 1.54 -10.55 -11.01
CA THR A 100 1.91 -9.51 -10.02
C THR A 100 1.62 -9.94 -8.58
N ALA A 101 0.67 -10.85 -8.35
CA ALA A 101 0.38 -11.38 -7.01
C ALA A 101 1.56 -12.18 -6.43
N LEU A 102 2.29 -12.96 -7.23
CA LEU A 102 3.43 -13.74 -6.74
C LEU A 102 4.51 -12.88 -6.06
N PRO A 103 5.14 -11.88 -6.72
CA PRO A 103 6.13 -11.02 -6.07
C PRO A 103 5.51 -10.20 -4.93
N THR A 104 4.22 -9.85 -5.00
CA THR A 104 3.53 -9.14 -3.92
C THR A 104 3.48 -9.98 -2.64
N VAL A 105 3.04 -11.24 -2.73
CA VAL A 105 2.95 -12.14 -1.57
C VAL A 105 4.32 -12.47 -1.02
N LEU A 106 5.32 -12.70 -1.89
CA LEU A 106 6.70 -12.94 -1.46
C LEU A 106 7.31 -11.71 -0.76
N ALA A 107 7.06 -10.50 -1.25
CA ALA A 107 7.49 -9.28 -0.59
C ALA A 107 6.81 -9.07 0.77
N GLY A 108 5.53 -9.41 0.88
CA GLY A 108 4.77 -9.35 2.14
C GLY A 108 5.30 -10.35 3.17
N TRP A 109 5.52 -11.59 2.75
CA TRP A 109 6.16 -12.62 3.57
C TRP A 109 7.55 -12.21 4.04
N TYR A 110 8.38 -11.65 3.14
CA TYR A 110 9.69 -11.12 3.52
C TYR A 110 9.58 -9.97 4.53
N ALA A 111 8.63 -9.05 4.34
CA ALA A 111 8.39 -7.95 5.27
C ALA A 111 7.94 -8.44 6.65
N ALA A 112 7.09 -9.49 6.72
CA ALA A 112 6.64 -10.08 7.98
C ALA A 112 7.79 -10.62 8.85
N ASN A 113 8.88 -11.05 8.20
CA ASN A 113 10.07 -11.58 8.85
C ASN A 113 11.15 -10.52 9.17
N THR A 114 11.01 -9.29 8.67
CA THR A 114 12.08 -8.27 8.74
C THR A 114 11.65 -6.95 9.37
N VAL A 115 10.37 -6.59 9.28
CA VAL A 115 9.81 -5.37 9.91
C VAL A 115 9.44 -5.69 11.35
N GLY A 116 9.91 -4.88 12.31
CA GLY A 116 9.53 -5.04 13.72
C GLY A 116 8.04 -4.77 13.94
N HIS A 117 7.37 -5.66 14.70
CA HIS A 117 5.96 -5.57 15.06
C HIS A 117 5.70 -6.15 16.46
N SER A 118 4.56 -5.81 17.07
CA SER A 118 4.17 -6.33 18.38
C SER A 118 3.51 -7.71 18.28
N ALA A 119 3.42 -8.45 19.39
CA ALA A 119 2.75 -9.74 19.44
C ALA A 119 1.26 -9.68 19.01
N GLU A 120 0.56 -8.59 19.34
CA GLU A 120 -0.82 -8.36 18.90
C GLU A 120 -0.92 -8.24 17.37
N VAL A 121 -0.03 -7.43 16.78
CA VAL A 121 0.02 -7.24 15.33
C VAL A 121 0.44 -8.53 14.61
N HIS A 122 1.31 -9.34 15.21
CA HIS A 122 1.77 -10.59 14.63
C HIS A 122 0.62 -11.55 14.28
N ILE A 123 -0.40 -11.67 15.15
CA ILE A 123 -1.58 -12.52 14.90
C ILE A 123 -2.40 -12.01 13.71
N ILE A 124 -2.55 -10.69 13.58
CA ILE A 124 -3.26 -10.07 12.46
C ILE A 124 -2.46 -10.28 11.16
N MET A 125 -1.14 -10.14 11.24
CA MET A 125 -0.22 -10.32 10.13
C MET A 125 -0.24 -11.75 9.59
N GLU A 126 -0.25 -12.75 10.46
CA GLU A 126 -0.34 -14.16 10.07
C GLU A 126 -1.67 -14.45 9.34
N ARG A 127 -2.78 -13.91 9.83
CA ARG A 127 -4.09 -14.02 9.14
C ARG A 127 -4.06 -13.33 7.78
N HIS A 128 -3.50 -12.14 7.70
CA HIS A 128 -3.33 -11.42 6.44
C HIS A 128 -2.49 -12.22 5.44
N GLU A 129 -1.39 -12.82 5.89
CA GLU A 129 -0.51 -13.66 5.08
C GLU A 129 -1.26 -14.89 4.52
N TYR A 130 -2.01 -15.62 5.35
CA TYR A 130 -2.80 -16.76 4.88
C TYR A 130 -3.85 -16.37 3.84
N LEU A 131 -4.54 -15.25 4.05
CA LEU A 131 -5.49 -14.74 3.05
C LEU A 131 -4.78 -14.30 1.77
N ALA A 132 -3.60 -13.69 1.86
CA ALA A 132 -2.80 -13.28 0.70
C ALA A 132 -2.34 -14.48 -0.15
N PHE A 133 -1.83 -15.55 0.47
CA PHE A 133 -1.52 -16.79 -0.24
C PHE A 133 -2.78 -17.44 -0.83
N SER A 134 -3.91 -17.41 -0.11
CA SER A 134 -5.19 -17.92 -0.61
C SER A 134 -5.65 -17.19 -1.88
N VAL A 135 -5.53 -15.86 -1.91
CA VAL A 135 -5.77 -15.03 -3.12
C VAL A 135 -4.87 -15.48 -4.26
N PHE A 136 -3.57 -15.64 -4.01
CA PHE A 136 -2.61 -16.05 -5.04
C PHE A 136 -2.95 -17.44 -5.62
N PHE A 137 -3.17 -18.44 -4.77
CA PHE A 137 -3.48 -19.80 -5.23
C PHE A 137 -4.83 -19.88 -5.94
N LEU A 138 -5.85 -19.19 -5.45
CA LEU A 138 -7.15 -19.14 -6.11
C LEU A 138 -7.06 -18.46 -7.48
N ALA A 139 -6.33 -17.35 -7.58
CA ALA A 139 -6.07 -16.68 -8.85
C ALA A 139 -5.26 -17.57 -9.81
N PHE A 140 -4.26 -18.29 -9.30
CA PHE A 140 -3.47 -19.24 -10.09
C PHE A 140 -4.34 -20.37 -10.66
N ILE A 141 -5.22 -20.96 -9.85
CA ILE A 141 -6.17 -21.99 -10.29
C ILE A 141 -7.12 -21.43 -11.35
N LEU A 142 -7.68 -20.23 -11.13
CA LEU A 142 -8.56 -19.56 -12.10
C LEU A 142 -7.83 -19.28 -13.42
N THR A 143 -6.59 -18.80 -13.36
CA THR A 143 -5.73 -18.56 -14.53
C THR A 143 -5.47 -19.86 -15.29
N ALA A 144 -5.03 -20.92 -14.61
CA ALA A 144 -4.76 -22.21 -15.21
C ALA A 144 -6.03 -22.79 -15.87
N TRP A 145 -7.17 -22.72 -15.18
CA TRP A 145 -8.44 -23.17 -15.73
C TRP A 145 -8.85 -22.34 -16.95
N ARG A 146 -8.71 -21.01 -16.90
CA ARG A 146 -9.04 -20.14 -18.03
C ARG A 146 -8.20 -20.45 -19.27
N ILE A 147 -6.90 -20.70 -19.09
CA ILE A 147 -5.98 -21.08 -20.17
C ILE A 147 -6.38 -22.44 -20.75
N TRP A 148 -6.64 -23.43 -19.89
CA TRP A 148 -7.00 -24.78 -20.31
C TRP A 148 -8.36 -24.85 -21.02
N ALA A 149 -9.36 -24.14 -20.50
CA ALA A 149 -10.71 -24.12 -21.08
C ALA A 149 -10.82 -23.20 -22.32
N GLY A 150 -9.91 -22.23 -22.48
CA GLY A 150 -9.99 -21.23 -23.54
C GLY A 150 -11.32 -20.45 -23.53
N ASN A 151 -11.83 -20.07 -24.70
CA ASN A 151 -13.11 -19.36 -24.86
C ASN A 151 -14.35 -20.27 -24.76
N THR A 152 -14.21 -21.49 -24.24
CA THR A 152 -15.30 -22.50 -24.24
C THR A 152 -16.10 -22.57 -22.95
N LEU A 153 -15.73 -21.79 -21.92
CA LEU A 153 -16.47 -21.75 -20.65
C LEU A 153 -17.94 -21.34 -20.87
N ARG A 154 -18.83 -22.32 -20.74
CA ARG A 154 -20.28 -22.18 -20.92
C ARG A 154 -21.03 -23.02 -19.87
N GLY A 155 -22.32 -22.73 -19.69
CA GLY A 155 -23.20 -23.50 -18.79
C GLY A 155 -22.69 -23.55 -17.35
N VAL A 156 -22.77 -24.73 -16.74
CA VAL A 156 -22.41 -24.97 -15.33
C VAL A 156 -20.94 -24.62 -15.03
N ALA A 157 -20.02 -24.98 -15.92
CA ALA A 157 -18.60 -24.68 -15.75
C ALA A 157 -18.33 -23.17 -15.67
N ASN A 158 -19.03 -22.38 -16.49
CA ASN A 158 -18.95 -20.93 -16.40
C ASN A 158 -19.55 -20.40 -15.09
N GLY A 159 -20.68 -20.95 -14.64
CA GLY A 159 -21.27 -20.56 -13.35
C GLY A 159 -20.31 -20.79 -12.18
N PHE A 160 -19.62 -21.93 -12.16
CA PHE A 160 -18.64 -22.25 -11.13
C PHE A 160 -17.38 -21.37 -11.23
N PHE A 161 -16.89 -21.08 -12.45
CA PHE A 161 -15.80 -20.13 -12.67
C PHE A 161 -16.15 -18.73 -12.13
N MET A 162 -17.37 -18.25 -12.38
CA MET A 162 -17.86 -16.97 -11.85
C MET A 162 -17.96 -16.98 -10.33
N ALA A 163 -18.43 -18.09 -9.73
CA ALA A 163 -18.50 -18.22 -8.27
C ALA A 163 -17.11 -18.17 -7.62
N LEU A 164 -16.12 -18.89 -8.17
CA LEU A 164 -14.73 -18.81 -7.71
C LEU A 164 -14.11 -17.42 -7.93
N SER A 165 -14.46 -16.74 -9.02
CA SER A 165 -14.01 -15.37 -9.28
C SER A 165 -14.59 -14.37 -8.26
N ALA A 166 -15.86 -14.54 -7.87
CA ALA A 166 -16.46 -13.75 -6.80
C ALA A 166 -15.83 -14.06 -5.44
N LEU A 167 -15.51 -15.33 -5.17
CA LEU A 167 -14.77 -15.73 -3.98
C LEU A 167 -13.38 -15.07 -3.96
N LEU A 168 -12.67 -15.03 -5.08
CA LEU A 168 -11.37 -14.34 -5.20
C LEU A 168 -11.48 -12.88 -4.77
N ILE A 169 -12.47 -12.13 -5.27
CA ILE A 169 -12.67 -10.72 -4.90
C ILE A 169 -13.05 -10.57 -3.43
N THR A 170 -13.85 -11.49 -2.90
CA THR A 170 -14.25 -11.47 -1.48
C THR A 170 -13.03 -11.64 -0.58
N VAL A 171 -12.21 -12.67 -0.83
CA VAL A 171 -10.99 -12.92 -0.05
C VAL A 171 -10.01 -11.76 -0.22
N LEU A 172 -9.81 -11.26 -1.44
CA LEU A 172 -8.96 -10.10 -1.74
C LEU A 172 -9.36 -8.86 -0.92
N THR A 173 -10.67 -8.61 -0.78
CA THR A 173 -11.19 -7.48 0.00
C THR A 173 -10.84 -7.62 1.47
N PHE A 174 -11.03 -8.80 2.06
CA PHE A 174 -10.62 -9.05 3.45
C PHE A 174 -9.09 -8.98 3.64
N THR A 175 -8.31 -9.47 2.67
CA THR A 175 -6.85 -9.33 2.70
C THR A 175 -6.46 -7.85 2.72
N ALA A 176 -7.05 -7.03 1.84
CA ALA A 176 -6.78 -5.60 1.77
C ALA A 176 -7.22 -4.85 3.05
N ASP A 177 -8.36 -5.22 3.63
CA ASP A 177 -8.86 -4.68 4.89
C ASP A 177 -7.88 -4.94 6.05
N LEU A 178 -7.44 -6.19 6.24
CA LEU A 178 -6.46 -6.53 7.28
C LEU A 178 -5.12 -5.81 7.06
N GLY A 179 -4.68 -5.69 5.80
CA GLY A 179 -3.47 -4.94 5.45
C GLY A 179 -3.59 -3.46 5.81
N GLY A 180 -4.72 -2.85 5.47
CA GLY A 180 -5.06 -1.48 5.87
C GLY A 180 -5.15 -1.33 7.38
N TYR A 181 -5.78 -2.27 8.08
CA TYR A 181 -5.89 -2.25 9.54
C TYR A 181 -4.51 -2.24 10.22
N MET A 182 -3.56 -3.08 9.77
CA MET A 182 -2.19 -3.05 10.28
C MET A 182 -1.49 -1.69 10.08
N VAL A 183 -1.68 -1.07 8.91
CA VAL A 183 -1.05 0.23 8.61
C VAL A 183 -1.71 1.37 9.37
N TYR A 184 -3.03 1.49 9.28
CA TYR A 184 -3.76 2.66 9.79
C TYR A 184 -4.02 2.60 11.29
N ARG A 185 -4.20 1.42 11.88
CA ARG A 185 -4.44 1.28 13.33
C ARG A 185 -3.13 1.17 14.12
N PHE A 186 -2.16 0.44 13.60
CA PHE A 186 -0.94 0.07 14.32
C PHE A 186 0.34 0.67 13.75
N GLY A 187 0.28 1.41 12.64
CA GLY A 187 1.46 2.08 12.07
C GLY A 187 2.52 1.12 11.55
N VAL A 188 2.14 -0.11 11.18
CA VAL A 188 3.11 -1.12 10.70
C VAL A 188 3.86 -0.59 9.50
N ALA A 189 5.19 -0.64 9.57
CA ALA A 189 6.11 -0.13 8.55
C ALA A 189 6.02 1.38 8.25
N VAL A 190 5.32 2.16 9.07
CA VAL A 190 5.24 3.63 8.97
C VAL A 190 6.16 4.26 10.02
N GLN A 191 6.59 5.50 9.80
CA GLN A 191 7.18 6.35 10.84
C GLN A 191 6.09 7.31 11.29
N ALA A 192 5.65 7.20 12.55
CA ALA A 192 4.82 8.25 13.12
C ALA A 192 5.70 9.48 13.33
N GLU A 193 5.27 10.64 12.84
CA GLU A 193 5.84 11.90 13.33
C GLU A 193 5.58 11.92 14.83
N GLY A 194 6.65 12.01 15.62
CA GLY A 194 6.53 12.07 17.07
C GLY A 194 5.69 13.28 17.42
N VAL A 195 4.42 13.07 17.77
CA VAL A 195 3.66 14.05 18.53
C VAL A 195 4.43 14.16 19.84
N SER A 196 5.24 15.21 19.95
CA SER A 196 5.91 15.54 21.19
C SER A 196 4.81 15.73 22.23
N GLU A 197 4.70 14.80 23.17
CA GLU A 197 3.90 15.00 24.37
C GLU A 197 4.47 16.21 25.12
N SER A 198 3.97 17.38 24.78
CA SER A 198 4.06 18.56 25.62
C SER A 198 2.88 18.53 26.57
N GLY A 199 3.03 17.86 27.72
CA GLY A 199 1.97 17.88 28.72
C GLY A 199 2.18 16.95 29.91
N HIS A 200 2.63 17.53 31.02
CA HIS A 200 2.50 17.04 32.40
C HIS A 200 3.56 16.05 32.92
N HIS A 201 4.75 16.61 33.18
CA HIS A 201 5.51 16.25 34.38
C HIS A 201 4.59 16.39 35.61
N HIS A 202 4.21 15.27 36.21
CA HIS A 202 3.81 15.27 37.62
C HIS A 202 5.09 15.26 38.44
N ASP A 203 5.52 16.46 38.79
CA ASP A 203 6.51 16.74 39.82
C ASP A 203 5.95 16.26 41.16
N HIS A 204 6.41 15.12 41.65
CA HIS A 204 6.23 14.74 43.04
C HIS A 204 7.26 15.52 43.86
N GLY A 205 6.84 16.68 44.35
CA GLY A 205 7.58 17.43 45.35
C GLY A 205 7.63 16.63 46.65
N ASP A 206 8.76 15.95 46.89
CA ASP A 206 9.15 15.53 48.23
C ASP A 206 9.65 16.76 48.99
N GLY A 207 8.77 17.32 49.83
CA GLY A 207 9.16 18.27 50.87
C GLY A 207 9.82 17.54 52.05
N PRO A 208 10.82 18.13 52.72
CA PRO A 208 11.45 17.52 53.86
C PRO A 208 10.60 17.80 55.12
N GLU A 209 10.13 16.76 55.79
CA GLU A 209 9.70 16.88 57.18
C GLU A 209 10.75 16.24 58.10
N GLN A 210 11.46 17.13 58.79
CA GLN A 210 12.37 16.84 59.90
C GLN A 210 11.57 16.49 61.16
N GLU A 211 12.14 15.54 61.93
CA GLU A 211 12.23 15.46 63.41
C GLU A 211 10.94 15.72 64.24
N ASP A 212 10.50 14.76 65.07
CA ASP A 212 11.03 14.66 66.45
C ASP A 212 10.50 13.49 67.31
N HIS A 213 11.40 12.99 68.18
CA HIS A 213 11.26 12.45 69.55
C HIS A 213 10.07 11.54 70.00
N ASP A 214 10.35 10.30 70.47
CA ASP A 214 10.60 9.99 71.91
C ASP A 214 10.41 8.49 72.34
N HIS A 215 11.42 8.01 73.09
CA HIS A 215 11.46 7.14 74.29
C HIS A 215 10.72 5.78 74.48
N MET A 216 11.54 4.80 74.95
CA MET A 216 11.30 3.67 75.90
C MET A 216 10.39 2.52 75.41
N HIS A 217 10.71 1.23 75.56
CA HIS A 217 11.44 0.44 76.58
C HIS A 217 12.08 -0.80 75.96
#